data_AF-A0A8H2X2H8-F1
#
_entry.id   AF-A0A8H2X2H8-F1
#
_cell.length_a   1.000
_cell.length_b   1.000
_cell.length_c   1.000
_cell.angle_alpha   90.00
_cell.angle_beta   90.00
_cell.angle_gamma   90.00
#
_symmetry.space_group_name_H-M   'P 1'
#
loop_
_entity.id
_entity.type
_entity.pdbx_description
1 polymer ?
#
loop_
_entity_poly.entity_id
_entity_poly.type
_entity_poly.pdbx_seq_one_letter_code
_entity_poly.pdbx_strand_id
1 'polypeptide(L)'
;MSSESSHNQVNLARLLRRLEKAIQTQDWNYQSLTETSATWIQAEGMLQSIAYAKKLLSSIRNSEDGPSSSMTSSDPRSEYWQATENKIAALESVLNDVRSRAQPKKSKPPSYLSHVPPPRPKPTPRPTVTITSEEVRSPDEMTSEALLPVEEKVPEPRSPESDLLPGTPLPESQTRYTRPEPSESLLPPRSQPSVSSSSPATDLPGFMHTSLQTQEDLSEQLALMAAQLKRNAQSFAAQLHEDNALVQLAHDQLEGVHTRVKTERTTLRDFRGKSRYTTCMTIGIMVVVIISWVSMFLMIKVT
;
A
#
# COMPACT_ATOMS: atom_id res chain seq x y z
N MET A 1 -19.42 31.08 6.97
CA MET A 1 -18.68 30.36 5.92
C MET A 1 -17.27 30.92 5.68
N SER A 2 -16.94 32.14 6.12
CA SER A 2 -15.60 32.75 5.89
C SER A 2 -14.44 32.12 6.68
N SER A 3 -14.70 31.48 7.83
CA SER A 3 -13.65 30.86 8.66
C SER A 3 -12.97 29.68 7.97
N GLU A 4 -13.73 28.90 7.19
CA GLU A 4 -13.21 27.74 6.48
C GLU A 4 -12.29 28.14 5.33
N SER A 5 -12.68 29.16 4.55
CA SER A 5 -11.86 29.72 3.47
C SER A 5 -10.51 30.27 4.00
N SER A 6 -10.54 31.01 5.11
CA SER A 6 -9.32 31.51 5.77
C SER A 6 -8.42 30.36 6.25
N HIS A 7 -9.00 29.32 6.86
CA HIS A 7 -8.24 28.14 7.28
C HIS A 7 -7.59 27.42 6.10
N ASN A 8 -8.32 27.27 5.00
CA ASN A 8 -7.84 26.66 3.76
C ASN A 8 -6.68 27.46 3.15
N GLN A 9 -6.75 28.81 3.18
CA GLN A 9 -5.67 29.67 2.70
C GLN A 9 -4.38 29.48 3.52
N VAL A 10 -4.49 29.45 4.85
CA VAL A 10 -3.33 29.23 5.74
C VAL A 10 -2.74 27.84 5.53
N ASN A 11 -3.60 26.82 5.39
CA ASN A 11 -3.17 25.45 5.11
C ASN A 11 -2.47 25.33 3.75
N LEU A 12 -3.00 25.99 2.71
CA LEU A 12 -2.36 26.04 1.39
C LEU A 12 -0.96 26.63 1.48
N ALA A 13 -0.81 27.78 2.12
CA ALA A 13 0.49 28.44 2.26
C ALA A 13 1.50 27.58 3.04
N ARG A 14 1.06 26.91 4.11
CA ARG A 14 1.91 25.99 4.89
C ARG A 14 2.31 24.77 4.08
N LEU A 15 1.37 24.18 3.34
CA LEU A 15 1.61 23.02 2.48
C LEU A 15 2.61 23.34 1.38
N LEU A 16 2.42 24.46 0.67
CA LEU A 16 3.34 24.90 -0.39
C LEU A 16 4.75 25.13 0.15
N ARG A 17 4.91 25.79 1.30
CA ARG A 17 6.23 25.96 1.93
C ARG A 17 6.88 24.63 2.29
N ARG A 18 6.11 23.67 2.80
CA ARG A 18 6.63 22.33 3.12
C ARG A 18 7.05 21.59 1.85
N LEU A 19 6.26 21.70 0.78
CA LEU A 19 6.57 21.07 -0.50
C LEU A 19 7.82 21.66 -1.14
N GLU A 20 7.90 22.99 -1.19
CA GLU A 20 9.05 23.70 -1.70
C GLU A 20 10.32 23.34 -0.91
N LYS A 21 10.24 23.35 0.43
CA LYS A 21 11.34 22.93 1.28
C LYS A 21 11.74 21.49 1.02
N ALA A 22 10.78 20.57 0.96
CA ALA A 22 11.05 19.16 0.76
C ALA A 22 11.69 18.90 -0.62
N ILE A 23 11.23 19.59 -1.67
CA ILE A 23 11.82 19.50 -3.01
C ILE A 23 13.24 20.06 -3.07
N GLN A 24 13.53 21.13 -2.31
CA GLN A 24 14.87 21.71 -2.22
C GLN A 24 15.84 20.88 -1.38
N THR A 25 15.36 20.22 -0.32
CA THR A 25 16.20 19.38 0.54
C THR A 25 16.46 17.99 -0.02
N GLN A 26 15.60 17.52 -0.92
CA GLN A 26 15.69 16.18 -1.49
C GLN A 26 16.68 16.19 -2.65
N ASP A 27 17.75 15.39 -2.53
CA ASP A 27 18.64 15.14 -3.65
C ASP A 27 17.94 14.22 -4.66
N TRP A 28 17.62 14.78 -5.84
CA TRP A 28 16.99 14.05 -6.95
C TRP A 28 17.99 13.25 -7.79
N ASN A 29 19.27 13.25 -7.41
CA ASN A 29 20.32 12.50 -8.08
C ASN A 29 20.46 11.10 -7.44
N TYR A 30 20.06 10.07 -8.16
CA TYR A 30 20.12 8.68 -7.71
C TYR A 30 21.22 7.93 -8.47
N GLN A 31 22.03 7.17 -7.74
CA GLN A 31 23.09 6.34 -8.33
C GLN A 31 22.71 4.85 -8.32
N SER A 32 21.81 4.43 -7.43
CA SER A 32 21.38 3.04 -7.32
C SER A 32 19.93 2.79 -7.76
N LEU A 33 19.64 1.55 -8.17
CA LEU A 33 18.31 1.13 -8.62
C LEU A 33 17.28 1.15 -7.48
N THR A 34 17.72 0.88 -6.24
CA THR A 34 16.92 0.97 -5.02
C THR A 34 16.61 2.42 -4.63
N GLU A 35 17.55 3.34 -4.83
CA GLU A 35 17.29 4.78 -4.66
C GLU A 35 16.34 5.31 -5.75
N THR A 36 16.43 4.78 -6.96
CA THR A 36 15.56 5.18 -8.07
C THR A 36 14.09 4.85 -7.77
N SER A 37 13.80 3.66 -7.21
CA SER A 37 12.44 3.32 -6.83
C SER A 37 11.93 4.14 -5.63
N ALA A 38 12.79 4.40 -4.64
CA ALA A 38 12.44 5.22 -3.48
C ALA A 38 12.13 6.68 -3.89
N THR A 39 12.96 7.28 -4.73
CA THR A 39 12.74 8.64 -5.26
C THR A 39 11.47 8.73 -6.10
N TRP A 40 11.15 7.70 -6.89
CA TRP A 40 9.89 7.63 -7.63
C TRP A 40 8.66 7.61 -6.71
N ILE A 41 8.69 6.80 -5.64
CA ILE A 41 7.61 6.73 -4.64
C ILE A 41 7.43 8.08 -3.94
N GLN A 42 8.53 8.73 -3.57
CA GLN A 42 8.49 10.06 -2.95
C GLN A 42 7.92 11.12 -3.89
N ALA A 43 8.33 11.11 -5.17
CA ALA A 43 7.78 12.00 -6.18
C ALA A 43 6.28 11.79 -6.39
N GLU A 44 5.81 10.54 -6.41
CA GLU A 44 4.37 10.20 -6.42
C GLU A 44 3.63 10.77 -5.20
N GLY A 45 4.15 10.57 -3.99
CA GLY A 45 3.54 11.10 -2.76
C GLY A 45 3.45 12.62 -2.76
N MET A 46 4.51 13.29 -3.23
CA MET A 46 4.50 14.74 -3.40
C MET A 46 3.50 15.20 -4.47
N LEU A 47 3.32 14.47 -5.58
CA LEU A 47 2.33 14.81 -6.61
C LEU A 47 0.90 14.76 -6.04
N GLN A 48 0.62 13.81 -5.15
CA GLN A 48 -0.68 13.76 -4.46
C GLN A 48 -0.90 14.98 -3.57
N SER A 49 0.14 15.44 -2.87
CA SER A 49 0.05 16.66 -2.06
C SER A 49 -0.12 17.93 -2.91
N ILE A 50 0.46 17.97 -4.12
CA ILE A 50 0.21 19.01 -5.12
C ILE A 50 -1.24 18.96 -5.61
N ALA A 51 -1.78 17.78 -5.89
CA ALA A 51 -3.18 17.62 -6.28
C ALA A 51 -4.14 18.09 -5.17
N TYR A 52 -3.81 17.80 -3.91
CA TYR A 52 -4.54 18.34 -2.77
C TYR A 52 -4.44 19.87 -2.68
N ALA A 53 -3.26 20.46 -2.90
CA ALA A 53 -3.08 21.90 -2.96
C ALA A 53 -3.96 22.56 -4.05
N LYS A 54 -4.05 21.95 -5.25
CA LYS A 54 -4.94 22.40 -6.34
C LYS A 54 -6.42 22.33 -5.93
N LYS A 55 -6.81 21.27 -5.25
CA LYS A 55 -8.18 21.15 -4.71
C LYS A 55 -8.48 22.23 -3.68
N LEU A 56 -7.53 22.53 -2.79
CA LEU A 56 -7.66 23.56 -1.78
C LEU A 56 -7.80 24.96 -2.42
N LEU A 57 -6.97 25.25 -3.43
CA LEU A 57 -7.05 26.47 -4.23
C LEU A 57 -8.43 26.62 -4.90
N SER A 58 -8.94 25.57 -5.54
CA SER A 58 -10.28 25.60 -6.17
C SER A 58 -11.38 25.79 -5.13
N SER A 59 -11.28 25.15 -3.95
CA SER A 59 -12.25 25.33 -2.87
C SER A 59 -12.29 26.75 -2.34
N ILE A 60 -11.14 27.41 -2.25
CA ILE A 60 -11.07 28.81 -1.80
C ILE A 60 -11.71 29.71 -2.85
N ARG A 61 -11.37 29.53 -4.13
CA ARG A 61 -11.94 30.28 -5.26
C ARG A 61 -13.47 30.19 -5.29
N ASN A 62 -14.01 28.98 -5.24
CA ASN A 62 -15.46 28.76 -5.27
C ASN A 62 -16.18 29.33 -4.04
N SER A 63 -15.48 29.49 -2.90
CA SER A 63 -16.04 30.08 -1.69
C SER A 63 -16.07 31.62 -1.74
N GLU A 64 -15.37 32.25 -2.69
CA GLU A 64 -15.32 33.70 -2.86
C GLU A 64 -16.31 34.23 -3.89
N ASP A 65 -16.77 33.37 -4.83
CA ASP A 65 -17.69 33.70 -5.92
C ASP A 65 -19.15 33.92 -5.47
N GLY A 66 -19.35 34.49 -4.29
CA GLY A 66 -20.66 35.00 -3.87
C GLY A 66 -21.15 36.10 -4.84
N PRO A 67 -22.48 36.26 -5.03
CA PRO A 67 -23.09 37.07 -6.11
C PRO A 67 -22.80 38.59 -6.09
N SER A 68 -21.90 39.07 -5.23
CA SER A 68 -21.66 40.50 -5.00
C SER A 68 -20.24 40.97 -5.35
N SER A 69 -19.31 40.10 -5.77
CA SER A 69 -17.93 40.50 -6.07
C SER A 69 -17.69 40.60 -7.57
N SER A 70 -17.99 41.76 -8.16
CA SER A 70 -17.57 42.08 -9.53
C SER A 70 -16.04 42.15 -9.60
N MET A 71 -15.47 41.12 -10.21
CA MET A 71 -14.04 40.88 -10.40
C MET A 71 -13.42 41.96 -11.29
N THR A 72 -12.75 42.95 -10.69
CA THR A 72 -11.89 43.87 -11.44
C THR A 72 -10.49 43.29 -11.50
N SER A 73 -9.86 43.30 -12.67
CA SER A 73 -8.58 42.64 -12.96
C SER A 73 -7.35 43.25 -12.26
N SER A 74 -7.55 44.24 -11.40
CA SER A 74 -6.52 45.01 -10.70
C SER A 74 -6.51 44.78 -9.19
N ASP A 75 -7.20 43.74 -8.71
CA ASP A 75 -7.22 43.41 -7.29
C ASP A 75 -5.90 42.71 -6.89
N PRO A 76 -5.10 43.24 -5.94
CA PRO A 76 -3.84 42.63 -5.48
C PRO A 76 -4.01 41.16 -5.02
N ARG A 77 -5.24 40.78 -4.67
CA ARG A 77 -5.58 39.40 -4.34
C ARG A 77 -5.54 38.45 -5.54
N SER A 78 -5.94 38.91 -6.72
CA SER A 78 -5.89 38.12 -7.96
C SER A 78 -4.45 37.79 -8.34
N GLU A 79 -3.53 38.75 -8.17
CA GLU A 79 -2.10 38.56 -8.42
C GLU A 79 -1.50 37.51 -7.46
N TYR A 80 -1.88 37.54 -6.18
CA TYR A 80 -1.49 36.50 -5.21
C TYR A 80 -1.97 35.11 -5.66
N TRP A 81 -3.22 34.98 -6.10
CA TRP A 81 -3.76 33.70 -6.57
C TRP A 81 -3.02 33.18 -7.79
N GLN A 82 -2.77 34.05 -8.77
CA GLN A 82 -2.00 33.69 -9.96
C GLN A 82 -0.56 33.28 -9.62
N ALA A 83 0.07 33.96 -8.66
CA ALA A 83 1.38 33.57 -8.16
C ALA A 83 1.36 32.20 -7.47
N THR A 84 0.31 31.86 -6.73
CA THR A 84 0.18 30.51 -6.13
C THR A 84 -0.05 29.43 -7.18
N GLU A 85 -0.84 29.70 -8.22
CA GLU A 85 -1.04 28.78 -9.35
C GLU A 85 0.27 28.53 -10.09
N ASN A 86 1.02 29.60 -10.40
CA ASN A 86 2.31 29.50 -11.06
C ASN A 86 3.32 28.70 -10.23
N LYS A 87 3.33 28.88 -8.90
CA LYS A 87 4.16 28.09 -8.00
C LYS A 87 3.78 26.62 -8.01
N ILE A 88 2.48 26.31 -7.94
CA ILE A 88 1.99 24.92 -8.01
C ILE A 88 2.42 24.27 -9.34
N ALA A 89 2.24 24.98 -10.46
CA ALA A 89 2.62 24.50 -11.78
C ALA A 89 4.13 24.26 -11.90
N ALA A 90 4.96 25.14 -11.34
CA ALA A 90 6.41 24.97 -11.32
C ALA A 90 6.82 23.72 -10.52
N LEU A 91 6.26 23.52 -9.32
CA LEU A 91 6.52 22.33 -8.51
C LEU A 91 6.03 21.05 -9.20
N GLU A 92 4.85 21.09 -9.82
CA GLU A 92 4.29 19.98 -10.58
C GLU A 92 5.18 19.60 -11.78
N SER A 93 5.74 20.60 -12.47
CA SER A 93 6.66 20.37 -13.59
C SER A 93 7.96 19.68 -13.14
N VAL A 94 8.59 20.18 -12.07
CA VAL A 94 9.83 19.58 -11.52
C VAL A 94 9.58 18.13 -11.11
N LEU A 95 8.46 17.89 -10.45
CA LEU A 95 8.14 16.57 -9.91
C LEU A 95 7.74 15.57 -10.99
N ASN A 96 7.08 16.02 -12.05
CA ASN A 96 6.81 15.20 -13.23
C ASN A 96 8.09 14.86 -14.00
N ASP A 97 9.05 15.79 -14.11
CA ASP A 97 10.36 15.51 -14.67
C ASP A 97 11.08 14.42 -13.86
N VAL A 98 11.18 14.59 -12.54
CA VAL A 98 11.74 13.57 -11.63
C VAL A 98 11.04 12.22 -11.79
N ARG A 99 9.70 12.20 -11.78
CA ARG A 99 8.90 10.97 -11.92
C ARG A 99 9.19 10.28 -13.25
N SER A 100 9.34 11.03 -14.34
CA SER A 100 9.62 10.48 -15.66
C SER A 100 11.02 9.86 -15.73
N ARG A 101 12.02 10.48 -15.07
CA ARG A 101 13.38 9.97 -15.02
C ARG A 101 13.51 8.74 -14.11
N ALA A 102 12.85 8.77 -12.95
CA ALA A 102 12.91 7.71 -11.95
C ALA A 102 11.91 6.56 -12.20
N GLN A 103 11.12 6.62 -13.29
CA GLN A 103 10.10 5.61 -13.56
C GLN A 103 10.74 4.22 -13.69
N PRO A 104 10.34 3.24 -12.85
CA PRO A 104 10.85 1.89 -12.97
C PRO A 104 10.50 1.32 -14.33
N LYS A 105 11.53 0.92 -15.10
CA LYS A 105 11.31 0.19 -16.35
C LYS A 105 10.58 -1.09 -16.00
N LYS A 106 9.34 -1.24 -16.47
CA LYS A 106 8.53 -2.45 -16.30
C LYS A 106 9.19 -3.60 -17.07
N SER A 107 10.20 -4.23 -16.49
CA SER A 107 10.73 -5.49 -17.02
C SER A 107 9.68 -6.56 -16.78
N LYS A 108 9.24 -7.22 -17.85
CA LYS A 108 8.43 -8.43 -17.71
C LYS A 108 9.27 -9.44 -16.91
N PRO A 109 8.70 -10.12 -15.90
CA PRO A 109 9.44 -11.18 -15.23
C PRO A 109 9.90 -12.19 -16.29
N PRO A 110 11.13 -12.72 -16.17
CA PRO A 110 11.61 -13.75 -17.09
C PRO A 110 10.60 -14.89 -17.14
N SER A 111 10.20 -15.29 -18.34
CA SER A 111 9.19 -16.32 -18.55
C SER A 111 9.68 -17.65 -17.98
N TYR A 112 9.09 -18.09 -16.87
CA TYR A 112 9.36 -19.40 -16.26
C TYR A 112 9.03 -20.58 -17.19
N LEU A 113 8.20 -20.36 -18.23
CA LEU A 113 7.88 -21.39 -19.24
C LEU A 113 9.08 -21.77 -20.10
N SER A 114 10.13 -20.95 -20.14
CA SER A 114 11.38 -21.24 -20.87
C SER A 114 12.24 -22.30 -20.16
N HIS A 115 11.99 -22.54 -18.88
CA HIS A 115 12.73 -23.49 -18.04
C HIS A 115 11.94 -24.75 -17.71
N VAL A 116 10.70 -24.89 -18.20
CA VAL A 116 9.93 -26.12 -18.01
C VAL A 116 10.43 -27.17 -19.00
N PRO A 117 11.05 -28.28 -18.55
CA PRO A 117 11.43 -29.36 -19.44
C PRO A 117 10.19 -29.94 -20.13
N PRO A 118 10.25 -30.27 -21.43
CA PRO A 118 9.10 -30.77 -22.18
C PRO A 118 8.54 -32.05 -21.53
N PRO A 119 7.20 -32.20 -21.45
CA PRO A 119 6.58 -33.36 -20.85
C PRO A 119 7.02 -34.63 -21.59
N ARG A 120 7.52 -35.63 -20.85
CA ARG A 120 7.88 -36.93 -21.41
C ARG A 120 6.62 -37.59 -22.01
N PRO A 121 6.71 -38.20 -23.20
CA PRO A 121 5.58 -38.89 -23.81
C PRO A 121 5.10 -40.03 -22.90
N LYS A 122 3.78 -40.08 -22.67
CA LYS A 122 3.13 -41.15 -21.90
C LYS A 122 3.32 -42.49 -22.63
N PRO A 123 3.73 -43.57 -21.96
CA PRO A 123 3.82 -44.88 -22.58
C PRO A 123 2.42 -45.37 -23.00
N THR A 124 2.30 -45.64 -24.30
CA THR A 124 1.13 -46.25 -24.94
C THR A 124 0.85 -47.63 -24.33
N PRO A 125 -0.31 -47.88 -23.72
CA PRO A 125 -0.68 -49.23 -23.32
C PRO A 125 -0.99 -50.08 -24.56
N ARG A 126 -0.30 -51.22 -24.68
CA ARG A 126 -0.55 -52.28 -25.67
C ARG A 126 -1.93 -52.91 -25.44
N PRO A 127 -2.65 -53.34 -26.50
CA PRO A 127 -3.94 -54.01 -26.37
C PRO A 127 -3.75 -55.51 -26.05
N THR A 128 -4.46 -56.01 -25.03
CA THR A 128 -4.63 -57.44 -24.77
C THR A 128 -6.12 -57.79 -24.85
N VAL A 129 -6.48 -58.38 -25.99
CA VAL A 129 -7.45 -59.45 -26.30
C VAL A 129 -8.59 -59.78 -25.30
N THR A 130 -9.83 -59.49 -25.75
CA THR A 130 -11.03 -60.35 -25.98
C THR A 130 -11.44 -61.49 -25.01
N ILE A 131 -12.78 -61.65 -24.90
CA ILE A 131 -13.64 -62.84 -24.57
C ILE A 131 -14.28 -62.76 -23.16
N THR A 132 -15.60 -62.93 -22.86
CA THR A 132 -16.87 -63.20 -23.57
C THR A 132 -18.04 -63.20 -22.55
N SER A 133 -19.26 -62.82 -22.99
CA SER A 133 -20.64 -63.14 -22.51
C SER A 133 -21.05 -62.87 -21.04
N GLU A 134 -22.31 -62.61 -20.63
CA GLU A 134 -23.66 -62.84 -21.16
C GLU A 134 -24.64 -61.69 -20.84
N GLU A 135 -25.77 -61.76 -21.54
CA GLU A 135 -26.97 -60.91 -21.60
C GLU A 135 -28.01 -61.23 -20.49
N VAL A 136 -28.98 -60.31 -20.28
CA VAL A 136 -30.44 -60.55 -20.05
C VAL A 136 -31.11 -59.66 -18.97
N ARG A 137 -32.12 -58.90 -19.45
CA ARG A 137 -33.38 -58.37 -18.85
C ARG A 137 -33.46 -57.26 -17.77
N SER A 138 -34.41 -56.37 -18.07
CA SER A 138 -35.15 -55.34 -17.30
C SER A 138 -36.41 -55.94 -16.63
N PRO A 139 -37.37 -55.20 -16.01
CA PRO A 139 -37.39 -54.11 -14.99
C PRO A 139 -38.24 -54.48 -13.72
N ASP A 140 -38.29 -53.60 -12.71
CA ASP A 140 -39.49 -53.12 -11.97
C ASP A 140 -39.33 -52.80 -10.45
N GLU A 141 -39.90 -51.63 -10.13
CA GLU A 141 -40.55 -51.09 -8.91
C GLU A 141 -40.22 -51.54 -7.47
N MET A 142 -40.02 -50.54 -6.60
CA MET A 142 -40.85 -50.17 -5.43
C MET A 142 -40.07 -49.15 -4.56
N THR A 143 -40.58 -48.22 -3.73
CA THR A 143 -41.86 -47.53 -3.48
C THR A 143 -41.61 -46.71 -2.19
N SER A 144 -42.01 -45.43 -2.18
CA SER A 144 -42.37 -44.57 -1.02
C SER A 144 -41.29 -44.24 0.05
N GLU A 145 -41.26 -43.13 0.80
CA GLU A 145 -42.20 -42.09 1.25
C GLU A 145 -41.43 -40.74 1.34
N ALA A 146 -41.89 -39.62 0.80
CA ALA A 146 -42.92 -38.68 1.29
C ALA A 146 -42.55 -37.91 2.58
N LEU A 147 -42.25 -36.59 2.44
CA LEU A 147 -43.02 -35.48 3.04
C LEU A 147 -42.38 -34.10 2.74
N LEU A 148 -43.13 -33.27 2.00
CA LEU A 148 -43.06 -31.79 1.94
C LEU A 148 -43.81 -31.21 3.19
N PRO A 149 -44.00 -29.88 3.45
CA PRO A 149 -43.92 -28.72 2.53
C PRO A 149 -43.51 -27.32 3.08
N VAL A 150 -43.13 -26.43 2.14
CA VAL A 150 -43.51 -25.00 1.93
C VAL A 150 -43.66 -24.04 3.13
N GLU A 151 -42.88 -22.94 3.14
CA GLU A 151 -43.49 -21.60 3.24
C GLU A 151 -42.65 -20.50 2.55
N GLU A 152 -43.38 -19.71 1.76
CA GLU A 152 -43.00 -18.59 0.91
C GLU A 152 -43.26 -17.29 1.67
N LYS A 153 -42.31 -16.32 1.69
CA LYS A 153 -42.67 -14.92 1.93
C LYS A 153 -41.63 -13.91 1.41
N VAL A 154 -42.08 -13.11 0.44
CA VAL A 154 -41.62 -11.80 -0.03
C VAL A 154 -42.81 -10.83 0.26
N PRO A 155 -42.73 -9.48 0.44
CA PRO A 155 -41.69 -8.48 0.08
C PRO A 155 -41.40 -7.32 1.09
N GLU A 156 -40.40 -6.49 0.70
CA GLU A 156 -40.31 -5.01 0.82
C GLU A 156 -39.62 -4.31 2.04
N PRO A 157 -39.09 -3.08 1.81
CA PRO A 157 -37.84 -2.60 2.38
C PRO A 157 -38.03 -1.68 3.57
N ARG A 158 -37.10 -1.71 4.52
CA ARG A 158 -36.98 -0.67 5.55
C ARG A 158 -35.51 -0.34 5.80
N SER A 159 -35.20 0.93 5.57
CA SER A 159 -34.13 1.66 6.26
C SER A 159 -34.30 1.49 7.78
N PRO A 160 -33.18 1.42 8.52
CA PRO A 160 -33.04 2.40 9.58
C PRO A 160 -31.67 3.08 9.59
N GLU A 161 -31.69 4.41 9.57
CA GLU A 161 -30.75 5.23 10.32
C GLU A 161 -30.95 4.94 11.82
N SER A 162 -29.86 4.60 12.53
CA SER A 162 -29.46 5.18 13.82
C SER A 162 -28.47 4.27 14.54
N ASP A 163 -27.35 4.88 14.93
CA ASP A 163 -26.58 4.60 16.14
C ASP A 163 -26.24 3.15 16.49
N LEU A 164 -25.06 2.71 16.06
CA LEU A 164 -24.15 1.92 16.88
C LEU A 164 -22.71 2.36 16.63
N LEU A 165 -22.35 3.52 17.17
CA LEU A 165 -20.99 3.76 17.64
C LEU A 165 -20.73 2.85 18.85
N PRO A 166 -19.70 1.98 18.85
CA PRO A 166 -19.00 1.67 20.08
C PRO A 166 -18.04 2.83 20.33
N GLY A 167 -18.42 3.71 21.24
CA GLY A 167 -17.47 4.57 21.93
C GLY A 167 -16.48 3.74 22.74
N THR A 168 -15.42 4.43 23.17
CA THR A 168 -14.38 4.07 24.15
C THR A 168 -13.15 3.31 23.63
N PRO A 169 -11.93 3.71 24.05
CA PRO A 169 -11.34 5.04 23.92
C PRO A 169 -10.02 5.01 23.13
N LEU A 170 -9.67 6.13 22.50
CA LEU A 170 -8.29 6.44 22.14
C LEU A 170 -7.40 6.35 23.39
N PRO A 171 -6.23 5.68 23.36
CA PRO A 171 -5.11 6.17 24.13
C PRO A 171 -4.59 7.41 23.40
N GLU A 172 -4.93 8.57 23.95
CA GLU A 172 -4.15 9.79 23.76
C GLU A 172 -2.67 9.44 23.91
N SER A 173 -1.89 9.81 22.90
CA SER A 173 -0.45 9.86 22.98
C SER A 173 -0.04 11.02 23.89
N GLN A 174 -0.35 10.93 25.19
CA GLN A 174 0.33 11.70 26.21
C GLN A 174 1.69 11.05 26.43
N THR A 175 2.70 11.57 25.72
CA THR A 175 4.11 11.37 26.04
C THR A 175 4.41 11.94 27.43
N ARG A 176 4.11 11.16 28.46
CA ARG A 176 4.67 11.33 29.80
C ARG A 176 4.80 9.96 30.46
N TYR A 177 5.73 9.15 29.95
CA TYR A 177 6.38 8.13 30.75
C TYR A 177 7.89 8.20 30.53
N THR A 178 8.51 8.62 31.62
CA THR A 178 9.88 8.39 32.06
C THR A 178 10.54 7.21 31.34
N ARG A 179 11.46 7.58 30.44
CA ARG A 179 12.57 6.78 29.97
C ARG A 179 13.51 6.52 31.16
N PRO A 180 13.73 5.28 31.64
CA PRO A 180 14.98 4.97 32.29
C PRO A 180 16.01 4.79 31.16
N GLU A 181 16.78 5.85 30.94
CA GLU A 181 18.15 5.76 30.43
C GLU A 181 18.92 4.67 31.20
N PRO A 182 19.62 3.75 30.53
CA PRO A 182 20.77 3.10 31.11
C PRO A 182 22.00 3.55 30.31
N SER A 183 22.31 4.84 30.39
CA SER A 183 23.64 5.34 30.10
C SER A 183 24.10 6.17 31.29
N GLU A 184 25.32 5.88 31.72
CA GLU A 184 26.06 6.46 32.84
C GLU A 184 25.91 5.78 34.20
N SER A 185 27.08 5.41 34.72
CA SER A 185 27.36 4.94 36.08
C SER A 185 27.27 3.43 36.34
N LEU A 186 28.13 2.66 35.66
CA LEU A 186 28.79 1.50 36.26
C LEU A 186 30.26 1.44 35.80
N LEU A 187 31.00 2.50 36.13
CA LEU A 187 32.46 2.37 36.25
C LEU A 187 32.71 1.79 37.66
N PRO A 188 33.42 0.66 37.80
CA PRO A 188 33.92 0.24 39.11
C PRO A 188 34.90 1.30 39.64
N PRO A 189 34.99 1.52 40.97
CA PRO A 189 35.98 2.44 41.52
C PRO A 189 37.37 1.91 41.17
N ARG A 190 38.07 2.60 40.28
CA ARG A 190 39.49 2.38 40.03
C ARG A 190 40.25 2.86 41.26
N SER A 191 40.58 1.93 42.14
CA SER A 191 41.57 2.12 43.19
C SER A 191 42.86 2.64 42.54
N GLN A 192 43.26 3.87 42.86
CA GLN A 192 44.57 4.39 42.55
C GLN A 192 45.59 3.78 43.52
N PRO A 193 46.65 3.11 43.05
CA PRO A 193 47.89 3.04 43.79
C PRO A 193 48.80 4.17 43.33
N SER A 194 48.91 5.21 44.16
CA SER A 194 50.06 6.10 44.13
C SER A 194 51.26 5.33 44.69
N VAL A 195 52.24 4.96 43.87
CA VAL A 195 53.66 4.92 44.24
C VAL A 195 54.55 4.71 43.00
N SER A 196 55.40 5.71 42.78
CA SER A 196 56.84 5.61 42.54
C SER A 196 57.37 4.76 41.38
N SER A 197 58.00 5.48 40.46
CA SER A 197 58.91 5.01 39.42
C SER A 197 60.09 4.16 39.91
N SER A 198 60.45 3.21 39.05
CA SER A 198 61.77 2.58 38.80
C SER A 198 62.37 1.63 39.84
N SER A 199 62.32 0.32 39.55
CA SER A 199 63.51 -0.52 39.23
C SER A 199 63.10 -1.98 38.91
N PRO A 200 63.89 -2.74 38.11
CA PRO A 200 63.53 -4.07 37.64
C PRO A 200 64.19 -5.16 38.50
N ALA A 201 63.42 -6.11 39.02
CA ALA A 201 63.95 -7.36 39.55
C ALA A 201 62.91 -8.48 39.45
N THR A 202 63.22 -9.44 38.58
CA THR A 202 63.03 -10.89 38.74
C THR A 202 62.01 -11.35 39.77
N ASP A 203 60.86 -11.88 39.33
CA ASP A 203 60.17 -12.98 40.01
C ASP A 203 59.17 -13.68 39.07
N LEU A 204 59.58 -14.86 38.57
CA LEU A 204 58.73 -15.85 37.88
C LEU A 204 58.25 -16.86 38.94
N PRO A 205 57.10 -16.60 39.59
CA PRO A 205 56.00 -17.57 39.58
C PRO A 205 54.59 -16.94 39.55
N GLY A 206 54.46 -15.61 39.67
CA GLY A 206 53.16 -14.92 39.71
C GLY A 206 52.50 -14.76 38.34
N PHE A 207 53.31 -14.64 37.27
CA PHE A 207 52.81 -14.36 35.91
C PHE A 207 52.03 -15.54 35.29
N MET A 208 52.35 -16.79 35.69
CA MET A 208 51.60 -17.96 35.25
C MET A 208 50.22 -18.04 35.92
N HIS A 209 50.15 -17.74 37.22
CA HIS A 209 48.88 -17.67 37.95
C HIS A 209 47.98 -16.56 37.42
N THR A 210 48.53 -15.38 37.09
CA THR A 210 47.74 -14.30 36.49
C THR A 210 47.23 -14.67 35.10
N SER A 211 48.02 -15.40 34.28
CA SER A 211 47.56 -15.82 32.95
C SER A 211 46.43 -16.85 33.00
N LEU A 212 46.51 -17.83 33.92
CA LEU A 212 45.45 -18.80 34.14
C LEU A 212 44.18 -18.13 34.69
N GLN A 213 44.33 -17.19 35.62
CA GLN A 213 43.20 -16.44 36.17
C GLN A 213 42.52 -15.56 35.11
N THR A 214 43.28 -14.95 34.20
CA THR A 214 42.69 -14.21 33.06
C THR A 214 42.00 -15.13 32.05
N GLN A 215 42.48 -16.36 31.89
CA GLN A 215 41.86 -17.35 31.01
C GLN A 215 40.55 -17.88 31.59
N GLU A 216 40.51 -18.09 32.90
CA GLU A 216 39.32 -18.49 33.65
C GLU A 216 38.24 -17.39 33.58
N ASP A 217 38.62 -16.12 33.80
CA ASP A 217 37.72 -14.95 33.70
C ASP A 217 37.15 -14.76 32.28
N LEU A 218 37.97 -14.94 31.23
CA LEU A 218 37.48 -14.91 29.84
C LEU A 218 36.55 -16.08 29.52
N SER A 219 36.79 -17.26 30.09
CA SER A 219 35.93 -18.42 29.91
C SER A 219 34.58 -18.24 30.60
N GLU A 220 34.57 -17.62 31.78
CA GLU A 220 33.36 -17.27 32.51
C GLU A 220 32.58 -16.19 31.76
N GLN A 221 33.25 -15.16 31.23
CA GLN A 221 32.63 -14.13 30.43
C GLN A 221 32.05 -14.69 29.12
N LEU A 222 32.73 -15.62 28.45
CA LEU A 222 32.20 -16.33 27.29
C LEU A 222 31.00 -17.21 27.63
N ALA A 223 31.02 -17.91 28.77
CA ALA A 223 29.89 -18.70 29.22
C ALA A 223 28.66 -17.82 29.50
N LEU A 224 28.85 -16.66 30.13
CA LEU A 224 27.80 -15.67 30.38
C LEU A 224 27.27 -15.07 29.07
N MET A 225 28.14 -14.70 28.13
CA MET A 225 27.72 -14.23 26.80
C MET A 225 26.98 -15.31 26.01
N ALA A 226 27.42 -16.56 26.05
CA ALA A 226 26.74 -17.66 25.38
C ALA A 226 25.35 -17.93 25.99
N ALA A 227 25.23 -17.87 27.31
CA ALA A 227 23.95 -17.96 28.00
C ALA A 227 23.01 -16.80 27.65
N GLN A 228 23.55 -15.58 27.57
CA GLN A 228 22.81 -14.40 27.15
C GLN A 228 22.37 -14.49 25.69
N LEU A 229 23.27 -14.91 24.78
CA LEU A 229 22.96 -15.12 23.38
C LEU A 229 21.87 -16.19 23.20
N LYS A 230 21.93 -17.28 23.98
CA LYS A 230 20.90 -18.31 24.00
C LYS A 230 19.55 -17.77 24.45
N ARG A 231 19.54 -16.93 25.49
CA ARG A 231 18.30 -16.30 25.97
C ARG A 231 17.74 -15.31 24.96
N ASN A 232 18.61 -14.53 24.31
CA ASN A 232 18.24 -13.63 23.20
C ASN A 232 17.69 -14.41 22.00
N ALA A 233 18.30 -15.54 21.64
CA ALA A 233 17.82 -16.40 20.56
C ALA A 233 16.45 -17.01 20.87
N GLN A 234 16.21 -17.42 22.12
CA GLN A 234 14.89 -17.91 22.56
C GLN A 234 13.83 -16.80 22.53
N SER A 235 14.16 -15.58 22.96
CA SER A 235 13.22 -14.46 22.86
C SER A 235 12.95 -14.08 21.41
N PHE A 236 13.94 -14.11 20.52
CA PHE A 236 13.74 -13.86 19.10
C PHE A 236 12.91 -14.96 18.44
N ALA A 237 13.09 -16.22 18.81
CA ALA A 237 12.26 -17.31 18.30
C ALA A 237 10.79 -17.15 18.70
N ALA A 238 10.52 -16.73 19.94
CA ALA A 238 9.16 -16.46 20.41
C ALA A 238 8.53 -15.25 19.67
N GLN A 239 9.28 -14.15 19.52
CA GLN A 239 8.83 -12.97 18.78
C GLN A 239 8.60 -13.30 17.29
N LEU A 240 9.46 -14.08 16.66
CA LEU A 240 9.29 -14.53 15.27
C LEU A 240 8.02 -15.37 15.09
N HIS A 241 7.63 -16.16 16.10
CA HIS A 241 6.41 -16.95 16.03
C HIS A 241 5.16 -16.07 16.12
N GLU A 242 5.16 -15.08 17.01
CA GLU A 242 4.11 -14.07 17.12
C GLU A 242 4.02 -13.21 15.84
N ASP A 243 5.16 -12.76 15.32
CA ASP A 243 5.23 -12.00 14.07
C ASP A 243 4.74 -12.83 12.88
N ASN A 244 5.05 -14.13 12.81
CA ASN A 244 4.55 -15.01 11.75
C ASN A 244 3.02 -15.14 11.82
N ALA A 245 2.44 -15.23 13.02
CA ALA A 245 0.99 -15.25 13.19
C ALA A 245 0.34 -13.93 12.73
N LEU A 246 0.96 -12.79 13.04
CA LEU A 246 0.49 -11.48 12.56
C LEU A 246 0.62 -11.35 11.04
N VAL A 247 1.70 -11.89 10.44
CA VAL A 247 1.89 -11.91 8.99
C VAL A 247 0.85 -12.79 8.29
N GLN A 248 0.53 -13.95 8.85
CA GLN A 248 -0.54 -14.81 8.31
C GLN A 248 -1.91 -14.13 8.38
N LEU A 249 -2.23 -13.47 9.51
CA LEU A 249 -3.47 -12.71 9.64
C LEU A 249 -3.52 -11.55 8.63
N ALA A 250 -2.42 -10.83 8.44
CA ALA A 250 -2.32 -9.79 7.43
C ALA A 250 -2.46 -10.36 6.00
N HIS A 251 -1.94 -11.56 5.76
CA HIS A 251 -2.06 -12.26 4.49
C HIS A 251 -3.52 -12.64 4.20
N ASP A 252 -4.21 -13.25 5.16
CA ASP A 252 -5.62 -13.61 5.04
C ASP A 252 -6.51 -12.38 4.81
N GLN A 253 -6.24 -11.28 5.52
CA GLN A 253 -6.94 -10.02 5.29
C GLN A 253 -6.66 -9.46 3.89
N LEU A 254 -5.41 -9.56 3.41
CA LEU A 254 -5.05 -9.11 2.08
C LEU A 254 -5.72 -9.96 0.99
N GLU A 255 -5.78 -11.29 1.16
CA GLU A 255 -6.50 -12.18 0.25
C GLU A 255 -8.02 -11.88 0.24
N GLY A 256 -8.60 -11.62 1.42
CA GLY A 256 -9.99 -11.20 1.56
C GLY A 256 -10.28 -9.87 0.84
N VAL A 257 -9.43 -8.87 1.01
CA VAL A 257 -9.57 -7.58 0.30
C VAL A 257 -9.34 -7.77 -1.21
N HIS A 258 -8.36 -8.57 -1.61
CA HIS A 258 -8.05 -8.81 -3.01
C HIS A 258 -9.21 -9.50 -3.75
N THR A 259 -9.83 -10.52 -3.14
CA THR A 259 -11.01 -11.19 -3.70
C THR A 259 -12.21 -10.25 -3.78
N ARG A 260 -12.44 -9.43 -2.75
CA ARG A 260 -13.49 -8.40 -2.76
C ARG A 260 -13.28 -7.37 -3.86
N VAL A 261 -12.08 -6.80 -3.98
CA VAL A 261 -11.73 -5.83 -5.04
C VAL A 261 -11.84 -6.44 -6.43
N LYS A 262 -11.45 -7.71 -6.60
CA LYS A 262 -11.60 -8.41 -7.89
C LYS A 262 -13.06 -8.58 -8.27
N THR A 263 -13.92 -8.90 -7.31
CA THR A 263 -15.36 -9.08 -7.50
C THR A 263 -16.06 -7.75 -7.80
N GLU A 264 -15.74 -6.70 -7.04
CA GLU A 264 -16.23 -5.34 -7.28
C GLU A 264 -15.75 -4.80 -8.64
N ARG A 265 -14.53 -5.12 -9.06
CA ARG A 265 -14.02 -4.75 -10.38
C ARG A 265 -14.74 -5.48 -11.51
N THR A 266 -15.10 -6.75 -11.33
CA THR A 266 -15.90 -7.49 -12.32
C THR A 266 -17.31 -6.92 -12.43
N THR A 267 -17.97 -6.64 -11.32
CA THR A 267 -19.32 -6.04 -11.34
C THR A 267 -19.30 -4.65 -11.97
N LEU A 268 -18.33 -3.78 -11.61
CA LEU A 268 -18.17 -2.47 -12.24
C LEU A 268 -17.87 -2.56 -13.74
N ARG A 269 -17.11 -3.56 -14.18
CA ARG A 269 -16.84 -3.80 -15.62
C ARG A 269 -18.10 -4.23 -16.35
N ASP A 270 -18.92 -5.06 -15.74
CA ASP A 270 -20.16 -5.55 -16.32
C ASP A 270 -21.21 -4.42 -16.43
N PHE A 271 -21.31 -3.55 -15.41
CA PHE A 271 -22.13 -2.33 -15.49
C PHE A 271 -21.64 -1.36 -16.56
N ARG A 272 -20.31 -1.17 -16.70
CA ARG A 272 -19.74 -0.32 -17.75
C ARG A 272 -19.95 -0.86 -19.16
N GLY A 273 -19.97 -2.19 -19.33
CA GLY A 273 -20.34 -2.84 -20.59
C GLY A 273 -21.81 -2.61 -20.94
N LYS A 274 -22.71 -2.72 -19.95
CA LYS A 274 -24.16 -2.57 -20.13
C LYS A 274 -24.58 -1.14 -20.48
N SER A 275 -23.98 -0.14 -19.83
CA SER A 275 -24.24 1.28 -20.17
C SER A 275 -23.71 1.68 -21.55
N ARG A 276 -22.64 1.05 -22.04
CA ARG A 276 -22.13 1.31 -23.40
C ARG A 276 -23.05 0.77 -24.48
N TYR A 277 -23.70 -0.36 -24.25
CA TYR A 277 -24.63 -0.95 -25.22
C TYR A 277 -25.85 -0.06 -25.46
N THR A 278 -26.44 0.49 -24.41
CA THR A 278 -27.61 1.37 -24.53
C THR A 278 -27.26 2.68 -25.23
N THR A 279 -26.13 3.32 -24.90
CA THR A 279 -25.67 4.52 -25.60
C THR A 279 -25.29 4.23 -27.06
N CYS A 280 -24.70 3.06 -27.35
CA CYS A 280 -24.41 2.66 -28.73
C CYS A 280 -25.70 2.47 -29.55
N MET A 281 -26.71 1.83 -28.96
CA MET A 281 -28.01 1.64 -29.61
C MET A 281 -28.71 2.96 -29.90
N THR A 282 -28.72 3.92 -28.96
CA THR A 282 -29.34 5.23 -29.18
C THR A 282 -28.60 6.04 -30.25
N ILE A 283 -27.26 6.01 -30.25
CA ILE A 283 -26.45 6.62 -31.31
C ILE A 283 -26.77 5.98 -32.67
N GLY A 284 -26.94 4.66 -32.73
CA GLY A 284 -27.33 3.96 -33.96
C GLY A 284 -28.68 4.44 -34.52
N ILE A 285 -29.69 4.61 -33.67
CA ILE A 285 -31.01 5.12 -34.08
C ILE A 285 -30.89 6.55 -34.63
N MET A 286 -30.13 7.43 -33.96
CA MET A 286 -29.89 8.80 -34.43
C MET A 286 -29.27 8.82 -35.83
N VAL A 287 -28.28 7.94 -36.09
CA VAL A 287 -27.62 7.84 -37.40
C VAL A 287 -28.61 7.41 -38.49
N VAL A 288 -29.50 6.45 -38.20
CA VAL A 288 -30.53 6.00 -39.16
C VAL A 288 -31.50 7.14 -39.51
N VAL A 289 -31.93 7.92 -38.52
CA VAL A 289 -32.79 9.09 -38.75
C VAL A 289 -32.10 10.13 -39.64
N ILE A 290 -30.83 10.41 -39.40
CA ILE A 290 -30.03 11.32 -40.22
C ILE A 290 -29.92 10.81 -41.66
N ILE A 291 -29.65 9.52 -41.86
CA ILE A 291 -29.56 8.92 -43.21
C ILE A 291 -30.90 8.99 -43.93
N SER A 292 -32.00 8.71 -43.25
CA SER A 292 -33.35 8.81 -43.82
C SER A 292 -33.67 10.24 -44.26
N TRP A 293 -33.34 11.21 -43.41
CA TRP A 293 -33.50 12.63 -43.70
C TRP A 293 -32.68 13.05 -44.93
N VAL A 294 -31.38 12.74 -44.97
CA VAL A 294 -30.51 13.02 -46.12
C VAL A 294 -31.06 12.36 -47.39
N SER A 295 -31.51 11.10 -47.31
CA SER A 295 -32.09 10.39 -48.46
C SER A 295 -33.34 11.08 -49.00
N MET A 296 -34.21 11.61 -48.13
CA MET A 296 -35.39 12.37 -48.54
C MET A 296 -35.00 13.69 -49.24
N PHE A 297 -34.00 14.40 -48.73
CA PHE A 297 -33.44 15.59 -49.39
C PHE A 297 -32.83 15.27 -50.75
N LEU A 298 -32.11 14.16 -50.85
CA LEU A 298 -31.56 13.70 -52.13
C LEU A 298 -32.67 13.37 -53.13
N MET A 299 -33.75 12.71 -52.71
CA MET A 299 -34.92 12.42 -53.55
C MET A 299 -35.57 13.70 -54.09
N ILE A 300 -35.82 14.70 -53.24
CA ILE A 300 -36.35 16.01 -53.68
C ILE A 300 -35.41 16.73 -54.65
N LYS A 301 -34.09 16.55 -54.50
CA LYS A 301 -33.12 17.26 -55.34
C LYS A 301 -32.86 16.54 -56.66
N VAL A 302 -33.13 15.24 -56.73
CA VAL A 302 -33.01 14.39 -57.93
C VAL A 302 -34.29 14.38 -58.77
N THR A 303 -35.44 14.47 -58.11
CA THR A 303 -36.76 14.63 -58.77
C THR A 303 -36.97 16.06 -59.21
#